data_AF-J3AAK9-F1
#
_entry.id   AF-J3AAK9-F1
#
_cell.length_a   1.000
_cell.length_b   1.000
_cell.length_c   1.000
_cell.angle_alpha   90.00
_cell.angle_beta   90.00
_cell.angle_gamma   90.00
#
_symmetry.space_group_name_H-M   'P 1'
#
loop_
_entity.id
_entity.type
_entity.pdbx_description
1 polymer ?
#
loop_
_entity_poly.entity_id
_entity_poly.type
_entity_poly.pdbx_seq_one_letter_code
_entity_poly.pdbx_strand_id
1 'polypeptide(L)'
;MWHGWPIERVLILFAGLAFALIAVQVTLFHSRQNFRHWAMWIPVLELPVFAVTAIVLSFVNAGWLRWVFALMMVVGMVGGLYGAYLHTVGVGQRVGGYSQGQNFLVGPPVILPLLITAMSALGLLALFW
;
A
#
# COMPACT_ATOMS: atom_id res chain seq x y z
N MET A 1 -20.12 0.37 -17.85
CA MET A 1 -20.07 1.70 -17.20
C MET A 1 -20.65 1.60 -15.79
N TRP A 2 -20.29 2.49 -14.87
CA TRP A 2 -20.91 2.53 -13.53
C TRP A 2 -22.33 3.12 -13.61
N HIS A 3 -23.26 2.62 -12.79
CA HIS A 3 -24.56 3.24 -12.56
C HIS A 3 -24.51 4.01 -11.24
N GLY A 4 -24.45 5.35 -11.30
CA GLY A 4 -24.39 6.19 -10.10
C GLY A 4 -23.11 6.01 -9.26
N TRP A 5 -23.21 6.26 -7.95
CA TRP A 5 -22.12 6.12 -6.98
C TRP A 5 -22.42 5.04 -5.94
N PRO A 6 -22.45 3.76 -6.34
CA PRO A 6 -22.64 2.69 -5.40
C PRO A 6 -21.41 2.56 -4.49
N ILE A 7 -21.56 1.91 -3.35
CA ILE A 7 -20.55 1.92 -2.28
C ILE A 7 -19.21 1.35 -2.76
N GLU A 8 -19.20 0.31 -3.59
CA GLU A 8 -18.00 -0.28 -4.17
C GLU A 8 -17.21 0.73 -5.01
N ARG A 9 -17.91 1.58 -5.77
CA ARG A 9 -17.28 2.64 -6.58
C ARG A 9 -16.63 3.69 -5.69
N VAL A 10 -17.31 4.08 -4.61
CA VAL A 10 -16.81 5.04 -3.62
C VAL A 10 -15.59 4.48 -2.88
N LEU A 11 -15.63 3.22 -2.48
CA LEU A 11 -14.53 2.55 -1.79
C LEU A 11 -13.31 2.37 -2.68
N ILE A 12 -13.48 2.04 -3.97
CA ILE A 12 -12.38 1.97 -4.93
C ILE A 12 -11.73 3.36 -5.10
N LEU A 13 -12.52 4.43 -5.23
CA LEU A 13 -11.98 5.79 -5.30
C LEU A 13 -11.24 6.18 -4.01
N PHE A 14 -11.84 5.90 -2.86
CA PHE A 14 -11.22 6.13 -1.55
C PHE A 14 -9.88 5.39 -1.43
N ALA A 15 -9.83 4.12 -1.83
CA ALA A 15 -8.60 3.35 -1.84
C ALA A 15 -7.54 3.98 -2.74
N GLY A 16 -7.92 4.45 -3.93
CA GLY A 16 -7.01 5.17 -4.82
C GLY A 16 -6.42 6.43 -4.20
N LEU A 17 -7.24 7.25 -3.56
CA LEU A 17 -6.78 8.46 -2.86
C LEU A 17 -5.88 8.12 -1.67
N ALA A 18 -6.23 7.08 -0.91
CA ALA A 18 -5.39 6.59 0.19
C ALA A 18 -4.03 6.11 -0.31
N PHE A 19 -3.97 5.34 -1.40
CA PHE A 19 -2.71 4.91 -2.01
C PHE A 19 -1.85 6.10 -2.46
N ALA A 20 -2.44 7.16 -3.01
CA ALA A 20 -1.69 8.38 -3.35
C ALA A 20 -1.05 9.02 -2.11
N LEU A 21 -1.78 9.15 -1.01
CA LEU A 21 -1.25 9.70 0.24
C LEU A 21 -0.18 8.80 0.87
N ILE A 22 -0.40 7.47 0.86
CA ILE A 22 0.59 6.50 1.34
C ILE A 22 1.84 6.55 0.46
N ALA A 23 1.73 6.72 -0.86
CA ALA A 23 2.87 6.86 -1.76
C ALA A 23 3.76 8.04 -1.38
N VAL A 24 3.15 9.20 -1.08
CA VAL A 24 3.88 10.38 -0.57
C VAL A 24 4.59 10.04 0.73
N GLN A 25 3.88 9.45 1.70
CA GLN A 25 4.43 9.11 3.00
C GLN A 25 5.61 8.12 2.90
N VAL A 26 5.45 7.05 2.12
CA VAL A 26 6.48 6.03 1.88
C VAL A 26 7.70 6.65 1.22
N THR A 27 7.51 7.51 0.22
CA THR A 27 8.61 8.20 -0.46
C THR A 27 9.41 9.06 0.52
N LEU A 28 8.74 9.83 1.39
CA LEU A 28 9.39 10.65 2.42
C LEU A 28 10.13 9.81 3.46
N PHE A 29 9.58 8.67 3.86
CA PHE A 29 10.20 7.80 4.86
C PHE A 29 11.40 7.03 4.30
N HIS A 30 11.31 6.53 3.07
CA HIS A 30 12.42 5.82 2.44
C HIS A 30 13.53 6.78 1.97
N SER A 31 13.20 8.01 1.59
CA SER A 31 14.22 9.04 1.29
C SER A 31 15.01 9.44 2.53
N ARG A 32 14.38 9.51 3.71
CA ARG A 32 15.08 9.68 5.01
C ARG A 32 16.06 8.54 5.32
N GLN A 33 15.93 7.38 4.67
CA GLN A 33 16.85 6.24 4.79
C GLN A 33 17.77 6.11 3.56
N ASN A 34 17.84 7.15 2.72
CA ASN A 34 18.65 7.23 1.51
C ASN A 34 18.44 6.05 0.54
N PHE A 35 17.27 5.40 0.56
CA PHE A 35 16.98 4.24 -0.30
C PHE A 35 18.09 3.17 -0.30
N ARG A 36 18.74 2.95 0.86
CA ARG A 36 19.90 2.07 1.00
C ARG A 36 19.66 0.64 0.51
N HIS A 37 18.42 0.17 0.48
CA HIS A 37 18.05 -1.15 -0.02
C HIS A 37 17.11 -1.03 -1.21
N TRP A 38 17.38 -1.75 -2.30
CA TRP A 38 16.61 -1.65 -3.55
C TRP A 38 15.11 -1.93 -3.34
N ALA A 39 14.76 -2.84 -2.44
CA ALA A 39 13.35 -3.16 -2.14
C ALA A 39 12.54 -1.96 -1.59
N MET A 40 13.20 -0.90 -1.10
CA MET A 40 12.54 0.34 -0.69
C MET A 40 11.87 1.06 -1.86
N TRP A 41 12.34 0.85 -3.10
CA TRP A 41 11.76 1.45 -4.30
C TRP A 41 10.46 0.79 -4.74
N ILE A 42 10.23 -0.48 -4.37
CA ILE A 42 9.03 -1.22 -4.75
C ILE A 42 7.77 -0.45 -4.34
N PRO A 43 7.55 -0.11 -3.05
CA PRO A 43 6.35 0.60 -2.65
C PRO A 43 6.29 2.06 -3.15
N VAL A 44 7.44 2.67 -3.46
CA VAL A 44 7.49 4.03 -4.04
C VAL A 44 6.94 4.05 -5.46
N LEU A 45 7.17 2.98 -6.23
CA LEU A 45 6.70 2.88 -7.61
C LEU A 45 5.31 2.23 -7.70
N GLU A 46 5.01 1.22 -6.87
CA GLU A 46 3.75 0.48 -6.97
C GLU A 46 2.54 1.35 -6.54
N LEU A 47 2.67 2.11 -5.46
CA LEU A 47 1.54 2.82 -4.86
C LEU A 47 0.96 3.93 -5.76
N PRO A 48 1.78 4.75 -6.47
CA PRO A 48 1.25 5.66 -7.49
C PRO A 48 0.47 4.92 -8.59
N VAL A 49 0.96 3.76 -9.03
CA VAL A 49 0.30 2.95 -10.06
C VAL A 49 -1.03 2.40 -9.54
N PHE A 50 -1.07 1.92 -8.29
CA PHE A 50 -2.30 1.46 -7.65
C PHE A 50 -3.31 2.60 -7.51
N ALA A 51 -2.84 3.78 -7.10
CA ALA A 51 -3.67 4.98 -6.95
C ALA A 51 -4.34 5.36 -8.28
N VAL A 52 -3.55 5.49 -9.35
CA VAL A 52 -4.06 5.82 -10.69
C VAL A 52 -5.03 4.75 -11.18
N THR A 53 -4.68 3.47 -11.04
CA THR A 53 -5.54 2.36 -11.49
C THR A 53 -6.90 2.38 -10.78
N ALA A 54 -6.92 2.56 -9.46
CA ALA A 54 -8.14 2.62 -8.66
C ALA A 54 -8.99 3.86 -9.02
N ILE A 55 -8.36 5.04 -9.13
CA ILE A 55 -9.05 6.28 -9.52
C ILE A 55 -9.65 6.12 -10.92
N VAL A 56 -8.88 5.67 -11.91
CA VAL A 56 -9.37 5.45 -13.27
C VAL A 56 -10.50 4.42 -13.27
N LEU A 57 -10.39 3.32 -12.53
CA LEU A 57 -11.45 2.32 -12.43
C LEU A 57 -12.74 2.92 -11.87
N SER A 58 -12.66 3.86 -10.93
CA SER A 58 -13.83 4.56 -10.38
C SER A 58 -14.56 5.44 -11.40
N PHE A 59 -13.95 5.81 -12.53
CA PHE A 59 -14.61 6.56 -13.61
C PHE A 59 -14.88 5.69 -14.84
N VAL A 60 -14.02 4.72 -15.11
CA VAL A 60 -14.05 3.86 -16.31
C VAL A 60 -14.15 2.40 -15.87
N ASN A 61 -15.38 1.89 -15.79
CA ASN A 61 -15.63 0.49 -15.45
C ASN A 61 -15.42 -0.44 -16.67
N ALA A 62 -14.17 -0.74 -17.00
CA ALA A 62 -13.78 -1.68 -18.05
C ALA A 62 -13.40 -3.05 -17.47
N GLY A 63 -13.81 -4.13 -18.13
CA GLY A 63 -13.59 -5.50 -17.64
C GLY A 63 -12.10 -5.84 -17.45
N TRP A 64 -11.24 -5.44 -18.37
CA TRP A 64 -9.79 -5.64 -18.24
C TRP A 64 -9.19 -4.85 -17.07
N LEU A 65 -9.70 -3.64 -16.80
CA LEU A 65 -9.20 -2.79 -15.73
C LEU A 65 -9.56 -3.34 -14.35
N ARG A 66 -10.72 -4.02 -14.22
CA ARG A 66 -11.07 -4.78 -13.02
C ARG A 66 -10.05 -5.88 -12.71
N TRP A 67 -9.61 -6.63 -13.73
CA TRP A 67 -8.59 -7.67 -13.56
C TRP A 67 -7.22 -7.11 -13.20
N VAL A 68 -6.81 -6.02 -13.85
CA VAL A 68 -5.57 -5.30 -13.51
C VAL A 68 -5.62 -4.82 -12.06
N PHE A 69 -6.73 -4.20 -11.65
CA PHE A 69 -6.93 -3.75 -10.29
C PHE A 69 -6.91 -4.93 -9.29
N ALA A 70 -7.61 -6.03 -9.56
CA ALA A 70 -7.59 -7.23 -8.72
C ALA A 70 -6.16 -7.77 -8.52
N LEU A 71 -5.39 -7.92 -9.59
CA LEU A 71 -4.00 -8.35 -9.53
C LEU A 71 -3.16 -7.39 -8.68
N MET A 72 -3.29 -6.08 -8.90
CA MET A 72 -2.58 -5.07 -8.13
C MET A 72 -2.92 -5.11 -6.64
N MET A 73 -4.19 -5.33 -6.29
CA MET A 73 -4.58 -5.44 -4.89
C MET A 73 -4.04 -6.73 -4.25
N VAL A 74 -3.99 -7.85 -4.97
CA VAL A 74 -3.32 -9.06 -4.47
C VAL A 74 -1.82 -8.81 -4.27
N VAL A 75 -1.16 -8.18 -5.23
CA VAL A 75 0.25 -7.79 -5.14
C VAL A 75 0.49 -6.85 -3.96
N GLY A 76 -0.33 -5.82 -3.78
CA GLY A 76 -0.22 -4.88 -2.66
C GLY A 76 -0.49 -5.53 -1.30
N MET A 77 -1.41 -6.49 -1.24
CA MET A 77 -1.68 -7.26 -0.02
C MET A 77 -0.48 -8.12 0.38
N VAL A 78 0.09 -8.88 -0.56
CA VAL A 78 1.26 -9.72 -0.29
C VAL A 78 2.52 -8.87 -0.05
N GLY A 79 2.71 -7.82 -0.85
CA GLY A 79 3.82 -6.89 -0.74
C GLY A 79 3.82 -6.12 0.58
N GLY A 80 2.65 -5.69 1.05
CA GLY A 80 2.48 -5.06 2.36
C GLY A 80 2.81 -6.00 3.52
N LEU A 81 2.36 -7.26 3.48
CA LEU A 81 2.74 -8.27 4.48
C LEU A 81 4.25 -8.53 4.49
N TYR A 82 4.85 -8.68 3.31
CA TYR A 82 6.29 -8.87 3.18
C TYR A 82 7.08 -7.64 3.65
N GLY A 83 6.63 -6.43 3.32
CA GLY A 83 7.21 -5.18 3.79
C GLY A 83 7.14 -5.05 5.32
N ALA A 84 6.02 -5.44 5.93
CA ALA A 84 5.88 -5.45 7.40
C ALA A 84 6.86 -6.43 8.06
N TYR A 85 7.07 -7.60 7.46
CA TYR A 85 8.10 -8.55 7.90
C TYR A 85 9.50 -7.92 7.81
N LEU A 86 9.88 -7.35 6.66
CA LEU A 86 11.19 -6.70 6.49
C LEU A 86 11.40 -5.55 7.49
N HIS A 87 10.36 -4.76 7.75
CA HIS A 87 10.42 -3.67 8.72
C HIS A 87 10.58 -4.21 10.14
N THR A 88 9.91 -5.30 10.48
CA THR A 88 10.05 -5.97 11.79
C THR A 88 11.47 -6.50 11.97
N VAL A 89 12.02 -7.19 10.97
CA VAL A 89 13.43 -7.62 10.97
C VAL A 89 14.38 -6.42 11.13
N GLY A 90 14.10 -5.32 10.44
CA GLY A 90 14.88 -4.08 10.54
C GLY A 90 14.85 -3.44 11.93
N VAL A 91 13.74 -3.55 12.68
CA VAL A 91 13.66 -3.13 14.09
C VAL A 91 14.65 -3.94 14.94
N GLY A 92 14.71 -5.25 14.74
CA GLY A 92 15.61 -6.16 15.48
C GLY A 92 17.09 -5.93 15.22
N GLN A 93 17.44 -5.32 14.10
CA GLN A 93 18.83 -5.00 13.72
C GLN A 93 19.38 -3.71 14.36
N ARG A 94 18.53 -2.92 15.02
CA ARG A 94 18.97 -1.71 15.73
C ARG A 94 19.64 -2.06 17.06
N VAL A 95 20.38 -1.12 17.64
CA VAL A 95 21.02 -1.30 18.95
C VAL A 95 19.97 -1.66 20.00
N GLY A 96 20.22 -2.74 20.74
CA GLY A 96 19.28 -3.31 21.72
C GLY A 96 18.08 -4.05 21.12
N GLY A 97 17.97 -4.17 19.80
CA GLY A 97 17.00 -5.01 19.11
C GLY A 97 15.56 -4.82 19.60
N TYR A 98 14.86 -5.93 19.81
CA TYR A 98 13.45 -5.93 20.24
C TYR A 98 13.23 -5.60 21.73
N SER A 99 14.27 -5.66 22.57
CA SER A 99 14.11 -5.29 23.99
C SER A 99 14.01 -3.77 24.19
N GLN A 100 14.44 -2.99 23.19
CA GLN A 100 14.31 -1.54 23.20
C GLN A 100 13.04 -1.09 22.45
N GLY A 101 11.96 -0.86 23.21
CA GLY A 101 10.66 -0.43 22.65
C GLY A 101 10.73 0.81 21.75
N GLN A 102 11.68 1.72 22.00
CA GLN A 102 11.91 2.90 21.15
C GLN A 102 12.22 2.53 19.70
N ASN A 103 12.84 1.38 19.43
CA ASN A 103 13.14 0.93 18.07
C ASN A 103 11.89 0.73 17.21
N PHE A 104 10.73 0.45 17.80
CA PHE A 104 9.45 0.40 17.08
C PHE A 104 8.88 1.79 16.77
N LEU A 105 9.25 2.81 17.55
CA LEU A 105 8.76 4.19 17.39
C LEU A 105 9.61 4.99 16.40
N VAL A 106 10.94 4.82 16.44
CA VAL A 106 11.88 5.58 15.59
C VAL A 106 12.50 4.76 14.46
N GLY A 107 12.30 3.44 14.48
CA GLY A 107 12.79 2.54 13.45
C GLY A 107 11.90 2.45 12.22
N PRO A 108 12.13 1.43 11.36
CA PRO A 108 11.27 1.17 10.21
C PRO A 108 9.81 0.99 10.66
N PRO A 109 8.84 1.73 10.10
CA PRO A 109 7.47 1.71 10.58
C PRO A 109 6.77 0.42 10.13
N VAL A 110 6.43 -0.48 11.05
CA VAL A 110 5.79 -1.77 10.74
C VAL A 110 4.33 -1.60 10.28
N ILE A 111 3.63 -0.61 10.83
CA ILE A 111 2.19 -0.40 10.55
C ILE A 111 1.94 0.13 9.14
N LEU A 112 2.85 0.92 8.57
CA LEU A 112 2.65 1.54 7.26
C LEU A 112 2.50 0.51 6.12
N PRO A 113 3.34 -0.54 5.99
CA PRO A 113 3.10 -1.59 5.01
C PRO A 113 1.90 -2.49 5.34
N LEU A 114 1.50 -2.63 6.60
CA LEU A 114 0.22 -3.27 6.96
C LEU A 114 -1.00 -2.43 6.52
N LEU A 115 -0.88 -1.11 6.51
CA LEU A 115 -1.92 -0.24 5.98
C LEU A 115 -2.08 -0.43 4.46
N ILE A 116 -0.98 -0.63 3.72
CA ILE A 116 -1.04 -1.01 2.29
C ILE A 116 -1.80 -2.34 2.13
N THR A 117 -1.54 -3.31 3.01
CA THR A 117 -2.26 -4.59 3.03
C THR A 117 -3.75 -4.40 3.24
N ALA A 118 -4.13 -3.62 4.25
CA ALA A 118 -5.53 -3.35 4.59
C ALA A 118 -6.27 -2.61 3.47
N MET A 119 -5.64 -1.59 2.86
CA MET A 119 -6.24 -0.86 1.74
C MET A 119 -6.38 -1.73 0.49
N SER A 120 -5.43 -2.63 0.25
CA SER A 120 -5.52 -3.58 -0.86
C SER A 120 -6.63 -4.61 -0.64
N ALA A 121 -6.77 -5.11 0.58
CA ALA A 121 -7.88 -5.98 0.96
C ALA A 121 -9.24 -5.26 0.81
N LEU A 122 -9.34 -3.99 1.23
CA LEU A 122 -10.53 -3.17 1.01
C LEU A 122 -10.85 -3.03 -0.48
N GLY A 123 -9.83 -2.83 -1.32
CA GLY A 123 -9.99 -2.78 -2.78
C GLY A 123 -10.55 -4.08 -3.36
N LEU A 124 -10.06 -5.25 -2.92
CA LEU A 124 -10.61 -6.55 -3.32
C LEU A 124 -12.04 -6.74 -2.84
N LEU A 125 -12.32 -6.42 -1.58
CA LEU A 125 -13.67 -6.50 -1.01
C LEU A 125 -14.64 -5.63 -1.79
N ALA A 126 -14.26 -4.39 -2.13
CA ALA A 126 -15.09 -3.51 -2.94
C ALA A 126 -15.27 -4.04 -4.37
N LEU A 127 -14.22 -4.60 -4.99
CA LEU A 127 -14.32 -5.12 -6.35
C LEU A 127 -15.28 -6.32 -6.47
N PHE A 128 -15.36 -7.13 -5.43
CA PHE A 128 -16.16 -8.36 -5.36
C PHE A 128 -17.38 -8.26 -4.42
N TRP A 129 -17.75 -7.03 -4.02
CA TRP A 129 -18.99 -6.72 -3.29
C TRP A 129 -20.21 -6.93 -4.18
#